data_AF-A0AAD7LWE8-F1
#
_entry.id   AF-A0AAD7LWE8-F1
#
_cell.length_a   1.000
_cell.length_b   1.000
_cell.length_c   1.000
_cell.angle_alpha   90.00
_cell.angle_beta   90.00
_cell.angle_gamma   90.00
#
_symmetry.space_group_name_H-M   'P 1'
#
loop_
_entity.id
_entity.type
_entity.pdbx_description
1 polymer ?
#
loop_
_entity_poly.entity_id
_entity_poly.type
_entity_poly.pdbx_seq_one_letter_code
_entity_poly.pdbx_strand_id
1 'polypeptide(L)'
;MGEQTYFERLRGKFSNSKPYWLMLGLQFGSAGMYIVTMDYLNKGMSHFVFIVYRNAVAAITLSPFAFFLERKVRPKMTPRIFLEIMTLAFLEIILDQCFSLLGMKLTSASFTSAVMNSVPSITFVMAVIFRLEHMKIKEVRCQAKVIGTAATLGGAFLMALYKGPIVNVFGSSPITGRPENVNDPNGTHWVMGAFFLLIGCTAFSAFYILQAITLRKYPAEMSLSSWICFLGTLQSIGVAAYAERHNSHAWSLGWDIRFFAPAYSGIVTSGIQYYVQGLVMKTMGPVFVTAFNPLRMIIVTILSISILSEQLHLGSIIGAVVVVVGLYLVAWGKAKDYNRSKLMGSEIDPPAKENSLELPVTAAPIISNSNNDAKAQILVIADHKNNIDHEEPSIPKPNMGL
;
A
#
# COMPACT_ATOMS: atom_id res chain seq x y z
N MET A 1 3.23 44.19 18.17
CA MET A 1 2.03 43.37 17.86
C MET A 1 2.04 42.72 16.46
N GLY A 2 2.73 43.26 15.45
CA GLY A 2 2.72 42.68 14.09
C GLY A 2 3.54 41.39 13.87
N GLU A 3 4.64 41.18 14.62
CA GLU A 3 5.49 40.00 14.41
C GLU A 3 4.91 38.70 14.96
N GLN A 4 4.24 38.72 16.12
CA GLN A 4 3.55 37.53 16.66
C GLN A 4 2.46 37.02 15.70
N THR A 5 1.73 37.93 15.04
CA THR A 5 0.72 37.58 14.03
C THR A 5 1.33 37.04 12.73
N TYR A 6 2.56 37.45 12.37
CA TYR A 6 3.27 36.92 11.21
C TYR A 6 3.79 35.51 11.46
N PHE A 7 4.37 35.25 12.65
CA PHE A 7 4.79 33.92 13.07
C PHE A 7 3.62 32.95 13.24
N GLU A 8 2.46 33.40 13.74
CA GLU A 8 1.24 32.57 13.79
C GLU A 8 0.66 32.27 12.40
N ARG A 9 0.68 33.24 11.48
CA ARG A 9 0.30 33.00 10.07
C ARG A 9 1.26 32.07 9.34
N LEU A 10 2.57 32.20 9.58
CA LEU A 10 3.59 31.29 9.07
C LEU A 10 3.41 29.88 9.67
N ARG A 11 3.17 29.77 10.98
CA ARG A 11 2.92 28.51 11.68
C ARG A 11 1.62 27.83 11.20
N GLY A 12 0.57 28.61 10.94
CA GLY A 12 -0.68 28.14 10.34
C GLY A 12 -0.50 27.66 8.89
N LYS A 13 0.24 28.41 8.06
CA LYS A 13 0.62 27.96 6.70
C LYS A 13 1.48 26.71 6.73
N PHE A 14 2.47 26.63 7.63
CA PHE A 14 3.35 25.46 7.78
C PHE A 14 2.58 24.22 8.27
N SER A 15 1.62 24.40 9.17
CA SER A 15 0.72 23.35 9.64
C SER A 15 -0.16 22.81 8.50
N ASN A 16 -0.67 23.69 7.63
CA ASN A 16 -1.49 23.29 6.48
C ASN A 16 -0.67 22.65 5.35
N SER A 17 0.62 22.99 5.22
CA SER A 17 1.53 22.39 4.23
C SER A 17 2.19 21.08 4.71
N LYS A 18 2.14 20.78 6.01
CA LYS A 18 2.79 19.58 6.59
C LYS A 18 2.41 18.27 5.88
N PRO A 19 1.13 17.99 5.55
CA PRO A 19 0.77 16.76 4.84
C PRO A 19 1.38 16.68 3.44
N TYR A 20 1.56 17.80 2.74
CA TYR A 20 2.16 17.86 1.41
C TYR A 20 3.65 17.50 1.46
N TRP A 21 4.40 18.10 2.39
CA TRP A 21 5.83 17.80 2.56
C TRP A 21 6.06 16.37 3.03
N LEU A 22 5.21 15.86 3.93
CA LEU A 22 5.25 14.46 4.35
C LEU A 22 5.04 13.51 3.17
N MET A 23 4.04 13.79 2.32
CA MET A 23 3.80 12.95 1.14
C MET A 23 4.91 13.07 0.10
N LEU A 24 5.42 14.26 -0.14
CA LEU A 24 6.54 14.46 -1.05
C LEU A 24 7.77 13.67 -0.61
N GLY A 25 8.18 13.82 0.66
CA GLY A 25 9.31 13.08 1.23
C GLY A 25 9.09 11.56 1.20
N LEU A 26 7.85 11.12 1.44
CA LEU A 26 7.46 9.72 1.35
C LEU A 26 7.60 9.17 -0.08
N GLN A 27 7.16 9.91 -1.10
CA GLN A 27 7.35 9.48 -2.49
C GLN A 27 8.83 9.41 -2.89
N PHE A 28 9.66 10.34 -2.41
CA PHE A 28 11.11 10.27 -2.60
C PHE A 28 11.72 9.03 -1.93
N GLY A 29 11.32 8.73 -0.68
CA GLY A 29 11.77 7.54 0.04
C GLY A 29 11.36 6.25 -0.67
N SER A 30 10.09 6.16 -1.09
CA SER A 30 9.59 5.02 -1.87
C SER A 30 10.31 4.91 -3.23
N ALA A 31 10.60 6.03 -3.89
CA ALA A 31 11.32 6.01 -5.17
C ALA A 31 12.76 5.51 -5.00
N GLY A 32 13.46 5.95 -3.95
CA GLY A 32 14.79 5.45 -3.61
C GLY A 32 14.82 3.93 -3.42
N MET A 33 13.72 3.31 -2.98
CA MET A 33 13.64 1.86 -2.82
C MET A 33 13.76 1.13 -4.15
N TYR A 34 13.14 1.62 -5.22
CA TYR A 34 13.27 1.03 -6.56
C TYR A 34 14.73 1.07 -7.04
N ILE A 35 15.41 2.21 -6.83
CA ILE A 35 16.80 2.44 -7.23
C ILE A 35 17.75 1.51 -6.46
N VAL A 36 17.65 1.50 -5.14
CA VAL A 36 18.50 0.68 -4.26
C VAL A 36 18.27 -0.82 -4.50
N THR A 37 17.02 -1.22 -4.71
CA THR A 37 16.67 -2.61 -5.02
C THR A 37 17.21 -3.02 -6.39
N MET A 38 17.07 -2.16 -7.40
CA MET A 38 17.59 -2.47 -8.74
C MET A 38 19.13 -2.49 -8.76
N ASP A 39 19.82 -1.62 -8.01
CA ASP A 39 21.27 -1.72 -7.81
C ASP A 39 21.67 -3.04 -7.12
N TYR A 40 20.92 -3.47 -6.10
CA TYR A 40 21.10 -4.77 -5.46
C TYR A 40 20.94 -5.93 -6.47
N LEU A 41 19.90 -5.91 -7.30
CA LEU A 41 19.66 -6.94 -8.32
C LEU A 41 20.75 -6.94 -9.40
N ASN A 42 21.21 -5.77 -9.84
CA ASN A 42 22.24 -5.61 -10.86
C ASN A 42 23.61 -6.17 -10.41
N LYS A 43 23.89 -6.18 -9.11
CA LYS A 43 25.09 -6.81 -8.52
C LYS A 43 24.98 -8.33 -8.39
N GLY A 44 23.93 -8.94 -8.95
CA GLY A 44 23.75 -10.40 -9.00
C GLY A 44 23.30 -11.02 -7.68
N MET A 45 22.87 -10.21 -6.71
CA MET A 45 22.42 -10.72 -5.42
C MET A 45 21.04 -11.40 -5.51
N SER A 46 20.79 -12.33 -4.59
CA SER A 46 19.54 -13.10 -4.59
C SER A 46 18.35 -12.24 -4.18
N HIS A 47 17.34 -12.18 -5.05
CA HIS A 47 16.08 -11.49 -4.75
C HIS A 47 15.24 -12.23 -3.71
N PHE A 48 15.37 -13.56 -3.60
CA PHE A 48 14.67 -14.33 -2.57
C PHE A 48 15.17 -13.96 -1.17
N VAL A 49 16.49 -13.89 -0.99
CA VAL A 49 17.10 -13.48 0.29
C VAL A 49 16.78 -12.03 0.62
N PHE A 50 16.74 -11.15 -0.38
CA PHE A 50 16.31 -9.76 -0.20
C PHE A 50 14.89 -9.66 0.40
N ILE A 51 13.94 -10.45 -0.12
CA ILE A 51 12.56 -10.48 0.38
C ILE A 51 12.52 -10.93 1.84
N VAL A 52 13.28 -11.97 2.20
CA VAL A 52 13.38 -12.44 3.59
C VAL A 52 13.84 -11.32 4.51
N TYR A 53 14.97 -10.70 4.22
CA TYR A 53 15.53 -9.66 5.10
C TYR A 53 14.68 -8.40 5.12
N ARG A 54 14.11 -7.98 3.99
CA ARG A 54 13.22 -6.82 3.91
C ARG A 54 12.02 -6.99 4.84
N ASN A 55 11.36 -8.15 4.79
CA ASN A 55 10.16 -8.41 5.58
C ASN A 55 10.48 -8.72 7.04
N ALA A 56 11.65 -9.32 7.32
CA ALA A 56 12.13 -9.49 8.69
C ALA A 56 12.35 -8.13 9.36
N VAL A 57 13.06 -7.21 8.68
CA VAL A 57 13.29 -5.85 9.17
C VAL A 57 11.96 -5.09 9.33
N ALA A 58 11.03 -5.23 8.38
CA ALA A 58 9.70 -4.64 8.49
C ALA A 58 8.94 -5.17 9.71
N ALA A 59 8.93 -6.48 9.94
CA ALA A 59 8.27 -7.10 11.09
C ALA A 59 8.87 -6.63 12.42
N ILE A 60 10.20 -6.60 12.52
CA ILE A 60 10.93 -6.11 13.71
C ILE A 60 10.62 -4.64 13.96
N THR A 61 10.58 -3.83 12.91
CA THR A 61 10.32 -2.38 13.02
C THR A 61 8.87 -2.11 13.41
N LEU A 62 7.90 -2.83 12.85
CA LEU A 62 6.46 -2.62 13.11
C LEU A 62 5.97 -3.23 14.43
N SER A 63 6.55 -4.36 14.85
CA SER A 63 6.16 -5.09 16.06
C SER A 63 6.07 -4.22 17.34
N PRO A 64 7.06 -3.37 17.69
CA PRO A 64 6.96 -2.54 18.88
C PRO A 64 5.81 -1.53 18.77
N PHE A 65 5.62 -0.87 17.62
CA PHE A 65 4.52 0.08 17.43
C PHE A 65 3.16 -0.61 17.53
N ALA A 66 3.02 -1.77 16.90
CA ALA A 66 1.81 -2.60 17.01
C ALA A 66 1.54 -3.00 18.47
N PHE A 67 2.58 -3.44 19.20
CA PHE A 67 2.45 -3.84 20.58
C PHE A 67 2.08 -2.69 21.52
N PHE A 68 2.63 -1.48 21.34
CA PHE A 68 2.35 -0.36 22.22
C PHE A 68 1.06 0.41 21.86
N LEU A 69 0.80 0.63 20.57
CA LEU A 69 -0.31 1.47 20.11
C LEU A 69 -1.64 0.73 20.02
N GLU A 70 -1.62 -0.56 19.66
CA GLU A 70 -2.84 -1.32 19.37
C GLU A 70 -3.15 -2.41 20.40
N ARG A 71 -2.36 -2.51 21.49
CA ARG A 71 -2.52 -3.54 22.54
C ARG A 71 -3.96 -3.71 23.03
N LYS A 72 -4.66 -2.58 23.20
CA LYS A 72 -6.02 -2.51 23.77
C LYS A 72 -7.13 -2.72 22.73
N VAL A 73 -6.81 -2.59 21.45
CA VAL A 73 -7.78 -2.69 20.33
C VAL A 73 -7.72 -4.07 19.69
N ARG A 74 -6.62 -4.80 19.88
CA ARG A 74 -6.35 -6.11 19.27
C ARG A 74 -7.40 -7.16 19.64
N PRO A 75 -8.14 -7.71 18.65
CA PRO A 75 -9.06 -8.81 18.88
C PRO A 75 -8.33 -10.13 19.14
N LYS A 76 -9.05 -11.11 19.70
CA LYS A 76 -8.54 -12.48 19.87
C LYS A 76 -8.25 -13.11 18.51
N MET A 77 -7.06 -13.69 18.37
CA MET A 77 -6.65 -14.39 17.15
C MET A 77 -7.38 -15.74 17.07
N THR A 78 -8.32 -15.87 16.11
CA THR A 78 -8.97 -17.16 15.83
C THR A 78 -8.22 -17.88 14.70
N PRO A 79 -8.31 -19.23 14.60
CA PRO A 79 -7.66 -19.98 13.52
C PRO A 79 -8.09 -19.52 12.12
N ARG A 80 -9.36 -19.10 11.96
CA ARG A 80 -9.88 -18.56 10.71
C ARG A 80 -9.21 -17.24 10.32
N ILE A 81 -9.10 -16.30 11.27
CA ILE A 81 -8.41 -15.02 11.04
C ILE A 81 -6.93 -15.29 10.75
N PHE A 82 -6.29 -16.21 11.48
CA PHE A 82 -4.91 -16.58 11.23
C PHE A 82 -4.68 -17.12 9.81
N LEU A 83 -5.57 -17.99 9.31
CA LEU A 83 -5.53 -18.46 7.91
C LEU A 83 -5.75 -17.35 6.88
N GLU A 84 -6.64 -16.39 7.17
CA GLU A 84 -6.81 -15.20 6.33
C GLU A 84 -5.52 -14.37 6.27
N ILE A 85 -4.86 -14.15 7.40
CA ILE A 85 -3.58 -13.44 7.49
C ILE A 85 -2.46 -14.20 6.79
N MET A 86 -2.44 -15.54 6.89
CA MET A 86 -1.47 -16.38 6.17
C MET A 86 -1.64 -16.24 4.65
N THR A 87 -2.88 -16.20 4.18
CA THR A 87 -3.20 -15.95 2.76
C THR A 87 -2.79 -14.54 2.33
N LEU A 88 -3.01 -13.53 3.17
CA LEU A 88 -2.54 -12.16 2.92
C LEU A 88 -1.02 -12.08 2.78
N ALA A 89 -0.29 -12.74 3.68
CA ALA A 89 1.17 -12.85 3.60
C ALA A 89 1.64 -13.54 2.32
N PHE A 90 0.94 -14.58 1.89
CA PHE A 90 1.26 -15.27 0.65
C PHE A 90 1.03 -14.38 -0.58
N LEU A 91 -0.08 -13.65 -0.63
CA LEU A 91 -0.40 -12.72 -1.72
C LEU A 91 0.59 -11.55 -1.80
N GLU A 92 0.91 -10.91 -0.68
CA GLU A 92 1.82 -9.74 -0.67
C GLU A 92 3.29 -10.15 -0.81
N ILE A 93 3.76 -11.10 -0.01
CA ILE A 93 5.20 -11.36 0.12
C ILE A 93 5.68 -12.37 -0.91
N ILE A 94 4.90 -13.42 -1.17
CA ILE A 94 5.31 -14.46 -2.12
C ILE A 94 4.89 -14.08 -3.53
N LEU A 95 3.61 -13.82 -3.77
CA LEU A 95 3.14 -13.55 -5.12
C LEU A 95 3.50 -12.14 -5.60
N ASP A 96 3.17 -11.08 -4.87
CA ASP A 96 3.53 -9.73 -5.33
C ASP A 96 5.05 -9.53 -5.33
N GLN A 97 5.71 -9.56 -4.16
CA GLN A 97 7.12 -9.17 -4.11
C GLN A 97 8.06 -10.07 -4.92
N CYS A 98 7.86 -11.40 -4.96
CA CYS A 98 8.75 -12.25 -5.77
C CYS A 98 8.61 -11.96 -7.26
N PHE A 99 7.37 -11.92 -7.78
CA PHE A 99 7.14 -11.69 -9.20
C PHE A 99 7.44 -10.23 -9.59
N SER A 100 7.19 -9.26 -8.71
CA SER A 100 7.55 -7.86 -8.91
C SER A 100 9.06 -7.66 -8.98
N LEU A 101 9.85 -8.30 -8.11
CA LEU A 101 11.32 -8.25 -8.18
C LEU A 101 11.89 -9.00 -9.38
N LEU A 102 11.30 -10.15 -9.73
CA LEU A 102 11.71 -10.91 -10.92
C LEU A 102 11.41 -10.13 -12.20
N GLY A 103 10.24 -9.51 -12.27
CA GLY A 103 9.85 -8.61 -13.35
C GLY A 103 10.77 -7.40 -13.45
N MET A 104 11.11 -6.76 -12.32
CA MET A 104 12.07 -5.66 -12.27
C MET A 104 13.45 -6.07 -12.78
N LYS A 105 13.95 -7.24 -12.35
CA LYS A 105 15.24 -7.79 -12.79
C LYS A 105 15.29 -8.02 -14.30
N LEU A 106 14.18 -8.41 -14.92
CA LEU A 106 14.08 -8.66 -16.37
C LEU A 106 13.75 -7.40 -17.18
N THR A 107 13.43 -6.29 -16.52
CA THR A 107 13.03 -5.04 -17.18
C THR A 107 13.84 -3.87 -16.61
N SER A 108 13.24 -3.04 -15.75
CA SER A 108 13.90 -1.92 -15.12
C SER A 108 13.10 -1.40 -13.91
N ALA A 109 13.72 -0.54 -13.10
CA ALA A 109 13.04 0.13 -11.99
C ALA A 109 11.96 1.10 -12.49
N SER A 110 12.26 1.89 -13.54
CA SER A 110 11.29 2.79 -14.17
C SER A 110 10.09 2.03 -14.71
N PHE A 111 10.35 0.94 -15.44
CA PHE A 111 9.32 0.09 -16.03
C PHE A 111 8.40 -0.49 -14.95
N THR A 112 8.99 -1.06 -13.90
CA THR A 112 8.24 -1.62 -12.78
C THR A 112 7.36 -0.58 -12.10
N SER A 113 7.90 0.61 -11.81
CA SER A 113 7.13 1.68 -11.17
C SER A 113 5.90 2.12 -11.98
N ALA A 114 5.98 2.06 -13.31
CA ALA A 114 4.85 2.40 -14.17
C ALA A 114 3.79 1.30 -14.24
N VAL A 115 4.20 0.04 -14.36
CA VAL A 115 3.26 -1.08 -14.36
C VAL A 115 2.52 -1.15 -13.01
N MET A 116 3.19 -0.85 -11.90
CA MET A 116 2.58 -0.78 -10.56
C MET A 116 1.48 0.29 -10.44
N ASN A 117 1.48 1.32 -11.28
CA ASN A 117 0.36 2.26 -11.33
C ASN A 117 -0.91 1.65 -11.92
N SER A 118 -0.85 0.46 -12.52
CA SER A 118 -2.06 -0.27 -12.93
C SER A 118 -2.76 -0.97 -11.77
N VAL A 119 -2.16 -1.04 -10.57
CA VAL A 119 -2.75 -1.72 -9.41
C VAL A 119 -4.13 -1.19 -9.04
N PRO A 120 -4.39 0.14 -8.92
CA PRO A 120 -5.74 0.64 -8.64
C PRO A 120 -6.78 0.23 -9.69
N SER A 121 -6.37 0.20 -10.96
CA SER A 121 -7.19 -0.21 -12.11
C SER A 121 -7.53 -1.70 -12.05
N ILE A 122 -6.54 -2.56 -11.80
CA ILE A 122 -6.74 -4.01 -11.64
C ILE A 122 -7.60 -4.31 -10.41
N THR A 123 -7.35 -3.60 -9.30
CA THR A 123 -8.13 -3.71 -8.07
C THR A 123 -9.60 -3.38 -8.33
N PHE A 124 -9.89 -2.31 -9.08
CA PHE A 124 -11.25 -1.95 -9.48
C PHE A 124 -11.93 -3.05 -10.30
N VAL A 125 -11.25 -3.59 -11.32
CA VAL A 125 -11.78 -4.70 -12.14
C VAL A 125 -12.09 -5.92 -11.25
N MET A 126 -11.18 -6.29 -10.36
CA MET A 126 -11.37 -7.40 -9.42
C MET A 126 -12.54 -7.15 -8.47
N ALA A 127 -12.73 -5.93 -7.96
CA ALA A 127 -13.89 -5.59 -7.15
C ALA A 127 -15.20 -5.73 -7.91
N VAL A 128 -15.24 -5.33 -9.18
CA VAL A 128 -16.45 -5.52 -10.00
C VAL A 128 -16.73 -7.01 -10.21
N ILE A 129 -15.71 -7.81 -10.54
CA ILE A 129 -15.83 -9.27 -10.74
C ILE A 129 -16.37 -9.95 -9.48
N PHE A 130 -15.82 -9.61 -8.30
CA PHE A 130 -16.26 -10.15 -7.02
C PHE A 130 -17.55 -9.51 -6.49
N ARG A 131 -18.20 -8.63 -7.27
CA ARG A 131 -19.43 -7.89 -6.89
C ARG A 131 -19.28 -7.08 -5.61
N LEU A 132 -18.08 -6.56 -5.40
CA LEU A 132 -17.70 -5.67 -4.32
C LEU A 132 -18.06 -4.22 -4.67
N GLU A 133 -18.02 -3.84 -5.94
CA GLU A 133 -18.43 -2.50 -6.39
C GLU A 133 -19.61 -2.59 -7.36
N HIS A 134 -20.75 -1.99 -6.98
CA HIS A 134 -21.92 -1.90 -7.86
C HIS A 134 -21.78 -0.70 -8.80
N MET A 135 -21.62 -0.98 -10.09
CA MET A 135 -21.44 0.06 -11.10
C MET A 135 -22.70 0.35 -11.90
N LYS A 136 -23.19 1.59 -11.79
CA LYS A 136 -24.14 2.14 -12.77
C LYS A 136 -23.35 2.70 -13.96
N ILE A 137 -23.05 1.86 -14.96
CA ILE A 137 -22.19 2.19 -16.12
C ILE A 137 -22.67 3.43 -16.90
N LYS A 138 -23.96 3.77 -16.81
CA LYS A 138 -24.52 4.99 -17.43
C LYS A 138 -24.06 6.29 -16.77
N GLU A 139 -23.50 6.24 -15.56
CA GLU A 139 -23.00 7.43 -14.88
C GLU A 139 -21.62 7.84 -15.40
N VAL A 140 -21.42 9.13 -15.69
CA VAL A 140 -20.15 9.71 -16.18
C VAL A 140 -18.97 9.36 -15.27
N ARG A 141 -19.20 9.19 -13.97
CA ARG A 141 -18.18 8.79 -12.97
C ARG A 141 -17.71 7.36 -13.19
N CYS A 142 -18.65 6.44 -13.37
CA CYS A 142 -18.38 5.05 -13.68
C CYS A 142 -17.67 4.93 -15.03
N GLN A 143 -18.09 5.71 -16.04
CA GLN A 143 -17.40 5.76 -17.33
C GLN A 143 -15.96 6.26 -17.20
N ALA A 144 -15.71 7.32 -16.44
CA ALA A 144 -14.36 7.81 -16.19
C ALA A 144 -13.47 6.79 -15.50
N LYS A 145 -14.01 6.01 -14.54
CA LYS A 145 -13.27 4.90 -13.91
C LYS A 145 -12.92 3.81 -14.93
N VAL A 146 -13.87 3.39 -15.79
CA VAL A 146 -13.62 2.35 -16.80
C VAL A 146 -12.62 2.82 -17.85
N ILE A 147 -12.81 4.03 -18.40
CA ILE A 147 -11.92 4.60 -19.40
C ILE A 147 -10.52 4.83 -18.81
N GLY A 148 -10.45 5.36 -17.58
CA GLY A 148 -9.18 5.55 -16.88
C GLY A 148 -8.46 4.22 -16.60
N THR A 149 -9.21 3.18 -16.24
CA THR A 149 -8.70 1.81 -16.06
C THR A 149 -8.11 1.28 -17.38
N ALA A 150 -8.87 1.36 -18.47
CA ALA A 150 -8.45 0.93 -19.79
C ALA A 150 -7.22 1.71 -20.29
N ALA A 151 -7.20 3.03 -20.09
CA ALA A 151 -6.07 3.88 -20.43
C ALA A 151 -4.83 3.53 -19.60
N THR A 152 -4.96 3.26 -18.31
CA THR A 152 -3.82 2.89 -17.45
C THR A 152 -3.21 1.55 -17.88
N LEU A 153 -4.05 0.54 -18.10
CA LEU A 153 -3.59 -0.76 -18.60
C LEU A 153 -2.99 -0.66 -19.99
N GLY A 154 -3.66 0.05 -20.90
CA GLY A 154 -3.16 0.30 -22.26
C GLY A 154 -1.85 1.05 -22.27
N GLY A 155 -1.68 2.05 -21.40
CA GLY A 155 -0.44 2.80 -21.22
C GLY A 155 0.69 1.91 -20.70
N ALA A 156 0.42 1.02 -19.74
CA ALA A 156 1.39 0.04 -19.24
C ALA A 156 1.80 -0.97 -20.33
N PHE A 157 0.85 -1.48 -21.12
CA PHE A 157 1.13 -2.34 -22.27
C PHE A 157 1.90 -1.59 -23.36
N LEU A 158 1.60 -0.31 -23.61
CA LEU A 158 2.34 0.50 -24.57
C LEU A 158 3.80 0.69 -24.10
N MET A 159 3.98 0.95 -22.80
CA MET A 159 5.31 1.01 -22.18
C MET A 159 6.09 -0.30 -22.34
N ALA A 160 5.39 -1.44 -22.29
CA ALA A 160 5.98 -2.77 -22.42
C ALA A 160 6.30 -3.08 -23.88
N LEU A 161 5.28 -3.06 -24.73
CA LEU A 161 5.30 -3.64 -26.06
C LEU A 161 5.93 -2.75 -27.12
N TYR A 162 5.98 -1.43 -26.90
CA TYR A 162 6.49 -0.49 -27.88
C TYR A 162 7.90 0.00 -27.52
N LYS A 163 8.93 -0.62 -28.13
CA LYS A 163 10.28 -0.06 -28.14
C LYS A 163 10.38 0.99 -29.25
N GLY A 164 10.23 2.25 -28.88
CA GLY A 164 10.59 3.39 -29.74
C GLY A 164 12.09 3.72 -29.67
N PRO A 165 12.55 4.76 -30.39
CA PRO A 165 13.95 5.19 -30.35
C PRO A 165 14.40 5.58 -28.95
N ILE A 166 15.69 5.41 -28.67
CA ILE A 166 16.32 5.83 -27.41
C ILE A 166 16.34 7.36 -27.37
N VAL A 167 15.81 7.94 -26.29
CA VAL A 167 15.75 9.38 -26.08
C VAL A 167 16.85 9.76 -25.08
N ASN A 168 17.85 10.51 -25.55
CA ASN A 168 18.91 11.04 -24.68
C ASN A 168 18.45 12.34 -24.03
N VAL A 169 17.95 12.25 -22.79
CA VAL A 169 17.41 13.42 -22.06
C VAL A 169 18.49 14.19 -21.29
N PHE A 170 19.62 13.56 -20.93
CA PHE A 170 20.64 14.16 -20.04
C PHE A 170 22.09 13.92 -20.49
N GLY A 171 22.40 14.00 -21.78
CA GLY A 171 23.80 13.98 -22.26
C GLY A 171 24.60 12.73 -21.85
N SER A 172 23.92 11.64 -21.46
CA SER A 172 24.54 10.36 -21.13
C SER A 172 25.14 9.79 -22.42
N SER A 173 26.43 10.05 -22.63
CA SER A 173 27.23 9.24 -23.55
C SER A 173 26.99 7.77 -23.20
N PRO A 174 26.68 6.90 -24.18
CA PRO A 174 26.56 5.48 -23.91
C PRO A 174 27.91 5.00 -23.39
N ILE A 175 28.02 4.77 -22.07
CA ILE A 175 29.21 4.19 -21.48
C ILE A 175 29.30 2.76 -22.01
N THR A 176 30.17 2.56 -22.98
CA THR A 176 30.62 1.28 -23.50
C THR A 176 31.35 0.54 -22.36
N GLY A 177 30.65 -0.25 -21.56
CA GLY A 177 31.32 -1.04 -20.51
C GLY A 177 30.50 -1.62 -19.36
N ARG A 178 29.16 -1.64 -19.38
CA ARG A 178 28.38 -2.45 -18.41
C ARG A 178 27.98 -3.79 -19.03
N PRO A 179 27.91 -4.89 -18.24
CA PRO A 179 27.63 -6.22 -18.77
C PRO A 179 26.25 -6.21 -19.44
N GLU A 180 26.22 -6.77 -20.64
CA GLU A 180 25.04 -6.96 -21.48
C GLU A 180 23.97 -7.74 -20.72
N ASN A 181 23.03 -7.04 -20.08
CA ASN A 181 21.75 -7.61 -19.67
C ASN A 181 20.56 -6.89 -20.34
N VAL A 182 20.83 -6.12 -21.40
CA VAL A 182 19.79 -5.38 -22.15
C VAL A 182 19.75 -5.75 -23.65
N ASN A 183 20.72 -6.54 -24.14
CA ASN A 183 20.79 -6.95 -25.55
C ASN A 183 20.74 -8.47 -25.70
N ASP A 184 19.55 -9.06 -25.58
CA ASP A 184 19.27 -10.34 -26.24
C ASP A 184 18.43 -10.05 -27.50
N PRO A 185 18.87 -10.44 -28.71
CA PRO A 185 18.18 -10.14 -29.97
C PRO A 185 16.73 -10.64 -30.06
N ASN A 186 16.33 -11.56 -29.18
CA ASN A 186 15.02 -12.22 -29.26
C ASN A 186 13.88 -11.50 -28.53
N GLY A 187 14.14 -10.40 -27.79
CA GLY A 187 13.08 -9.63 -27.12
C GLY A 187 12.21 -10.42 -26.12
N THR A 188 12.62 -11.63 -25.73
CA THR A 188 11.77 -12.57 -24.98
C THR A 188 11.79 -12.28 -23.48
N HIS A 189 12.91 -11.77 -22.98
CA HIS A 189 13.11 -11.48 -21.56
C HIS A 189 12.25 -10.32 -21.03
N TRP A 190 12.03 -9.26 -21.82
CA TRP A 190 11.24 -8.12 -21.36
C TRP A 190 9.73 -8.43 -21.34
N VAL A 191 9.22 -9.23 -22.29
CA VAL A 191 7.82 -9.70 -22.29
C VAL A 191 7.56 -10.56 -21.06
N MET A 192 8.50 -11.47 -20.76
CA MET A 192 8.43 -12.31 -19.56
C MET A 192 8.45 -11.45 -18.29
N GLY A 193 9.30 -10.42 -18.25
CA GLY A 193 9.32 -9.47 -17.13
C GLY A 193 8.01 -8.72 -16.96
N ALA A 194 7.41 -8.22 -18.05
CA ALA A 194 6.10 -7.58 -18.02
C ALA A 194 4.99 -8.54 -17.52
N PHE A 195 5.03 -9.80 -17.96
CA PHE A 195 4.10 -10.83 -17.49
C PHE A 195 4.23 -11.07 -15.98
N PHE A 196 5.45 -11.20 -15.45
CA PHE A 196 5.67 -11.31 -14.01
C PHE A 196 5.18 -10.09 -13.24
N LEU A 197 5.40 -8.87 -13.76
CA LEU A 197 4.86 -7.67 -13.13
C LEU A 197 3.33 -7.63 -13.12
N LEU A 198 2.65 -8.12 -14.17
CA LEU A 198 1.19 -8.21 -14.19
C LEU A 198 0.66 -9.22 -13.16
N ILE A 199 1.34 -10.35 -12.98
CA ILE A 199 1.04 -11.29 -11.89
C ILE A 199 1.20 -10.59 -10.55
N GLY A 200 2.32 -9.89 -10.34
CA GLY A 200 2.58 -9.14 -9.11
C GLY A 200 1.51 -8.09 -8.82
N CYS A 201 1.15 -7.26 -9.82
CA CYS A 201 0.06 -6.28 -9.71
C CYS A 201 -1.30 -6.92 -9.36
N THR A 202 -1.59 -8.09 -9.95
CA THR A 202 -2.85 -8.81 -9.69
C THR A 202 -2.88 -9.37 -8.28
N ALA A 203 -1.77 -9.96 -7.83
CA ALA A 203 -1.60 -10.42 -6.45
C ALA A 203 -1.70 -9.27 -5.45
N PHE A 204 -1.06 -8.12 -5.74
CA PHE A 204 -1.13 -6.95 -4.88
C PHE A 204 -2.54 -6.33 -4.84
N SER A 205 -3.25 -6.33 -5.96
CA SER A 205 -4.66 -5.94 -6.02
C SER A 205 -5.54 -6.85 -5.17
N ALA A 206 -5.36 -8.18 -5.29
CA ALA A 206 -6.08 -9.17 -4.50
C ALA A 206 -5.77 -9.05 -2.99
N PHE A 207 -4.49 -8.82 -2.65
CA PHE A 207 -4.04 -8.51 -1.31
C PHE A 207 -4.81 -7.32 -0.74
N TYR A 208 -4.89 -6.20 -1.48
CA TYR A 208 -5.69 -5.06 -1.04
C TYR A 208 -7.12 -5.51 -0.77
N ILE A 209 -7.84 -6.10 -1.73
CA ILE A 209 -9.24 -6.53 -1.51
C ILE A 209 -9.40 -7.33 -0.21
N LEU A 210 -8.57 -8.35 -0.02
CA LEU A 210 -8.65 -9.22 1.14
C LEU A 210 -8.28 -8.50 2.43
N GLN A 211 -7.29 -7.59 2.39
CA GLN A 211 -6.86 -6.82 3.56
C GLN A 211 -8.00 -5.98 4.13
N ALA A 212 -8.90 -5.44 3.28
CA ALA A 212 -10.07 -4.65 3.72
C ALA A 212 -11.01 -5.53 4.52
N ILE A 213 -11.30 -6.69 3.94
CA ILE A 213 -12.24 -7.65 4.51
C ILE A 213 -11.70 -8.15 5.85
N THR A 214 -10.39 -8.45 5.92
CA THR A 214 -9.75 -8.87 7.16
C THR A 214 -9.69 -7.74 8.19
N LEU A 215 -9.41 -6.49 7.80
CA LEU A 215 -9.42 -5.35 8.72
C LEU A 215 -10.80 -5.10 9.37
N ARG A 216 -11.90 -5.44 8.69
CA ARG A 216 -13.25 -5.39 9.30
C ARG A 216 -13.41 -6.40 10.44
N LYS A 217 -12.71 -7.54 10.39
CA LYS A 217 -12.73 -8.59 11.42
C LYS A 217 -11.63 -8.40 12.47
N TYR A 218 -10.52 -7.79 12.06
CA TYR A 218 -9.33 -7.55 12.86
C TYR A 218 -8.91 -6.06 12.77
N PRO A 219 -9.61 -5.15 13.48
CA PRO A 219 -9.40 -3.69 13.38
C PRO A 219 -8.13 -3.22 14.11
N ALA A 220 -6.97 -3.77 13.73
CA ALA A 220 -5.66 -3.39 14.23
C ALA A 220 -4.66 -3.44 13.06
N GLU A 221 -4.47 -2.29 12.41
CA GLU A 221 -3.76 -2.16 11.12
C GLU A 221 -2.26 -2.43 11.24
N MET A 222 -1.61 -1.87 12.27
CA MET A 222 -0.16 -2.06 12.47
C MET A 222 0.13 -3.51 12.90
N SER A 223 -0.75 -4.07 13.73
CA SER A 223 -0.68 -5.46 14.18
C SER A 223 -0.90 -6.42 13.01
N LEU A 224 -1.89 -6.15 12.15
CA LEU A 224 -2.14 -6.95 10.96
C LEU A 224 -0.92 -6.92 10.03
N SER A 225 -0.37 -5.73 9.77
CA SER A 225 0.81 -5.54 8.91
C SER A 225 2.05 -6.23 9.49
N SER A 226 2.25 -6.16 10.81
CA SER A 226 3.32 -6.87 11.51
C SER A 226 3.18 -8.39 11.37
N TRP A 227 1.97 -8.94 11.52
CA TRP A 227 1.70 -10.35 11.29
C TRP A 227 1.93 -10.78 9.84
N ILE A 228 1.49 -9.97 8.88
CA ILE A 228 1.70 -10.24 7.46
C ILE A 228 3.20 -10.27 7.14
N CYS A 229 3.97 -9.29 7.61
CA CYS A 229 5.43 -9.26 7.43
C CYS A 229 6.11 -10.46 8.11
N PHE A 230 5.68 -10.82 9.34
CA PHE A 230 6.24 -11.95 10.08
C PHE A 230 5.96 -13.29 9.38
N LEU A 231 4.70 -13.58 9.06
CA LEU A 231 4.33 -14.83 8.37
C LEU A 231 4.94 -14.89 6.97
N GLY A 232 4.99 -13.76 6.27
CA GLY A 232 5.62 -13.68 4.96
C GLY A 232 7.14 -13.85 5.02
N THR A 233 7.80 -13.43 6.11
CA THR A 233 9.21 -13.76 6.37
C THR A 233 9.38 -15.28 6.49
N LEU A 234 8.51 -15.96 7.25
CA LEU A 234 8.56 -17.43 7.38
C LEU A 234 8.32 -18.13 6.03
N GLN A 235 7.32 -17.70 5.27
CA GLN A 235 7.04 -18.25 3.93
C GLN A 235 8.21 -18.01 2.97
N SER A 236 8.77 -16.80 2.96
CA SER A 236 9.88 -16.44 2.08
C SER A 236 11.19 -17.13 2.47
N ILE A 237 11.41 -17.44 3.76
CA ILE A 237 12.52 -18.31 4.18
C ILE A 237 12.39 -19.68 3.52
N GLY A 238 11.19 -20.27 3.52
CA GLY A 238 10.95 -21.55 2.84
C GLY A 238 11.26 -21.48 1.34
N VAL A 239 10.79 -20.44 0.65
CA VAL A 239 11.05 -20.24 -0.78
C VAL A 239 12.54 -20.00 -1.04
N ALA A 240 13.20 -19.14 -0.27
CA ALA A 240 14.61 -18.81 -0.41
C ALA A 240 15.51 -20.01 -0.09
N ALA A 241 15.18 -20.80 0.94
CA ALA A 241 15.91 -22.00 1.30
C ALA A 241 15.83 -23.06 0.19
N TYR A 242 14.67 -23.18 -0.47
CA TYR A 242 14.53 -24.07 -1.63
C TYR A 242 15.28 -23.54 -2.86
N ALA A 243 15.14 -22.25 -3.19
CA ALA A 243 15.73 -21.65 -4.38
C ALA A 243 17.26 -21.52 -4.30
N GLU A 244 17.79 -21.14 -3.15
CA GLU A 244 19.24 -20.94 -2.92
C GLU A 244 19.89 -22.13 -2.19
N ARG A 245 19.29 -23.32 -2.27
CA ARG A 245 19.74 -24.53 -1.53
C ARG A 245 21.21 -24.91 -1.79
N HIS A 246 21.73 -24.57 -2.97
CA HIS A 246 23.11 -24.85 -3.39
C HIS A 246 24.04 -23.64 -3.27
N ASN A 247 23.52 -22.48 -2.85
CA ASN A 247 24.24 -21.22 -2.80
C ASN A 247 24.16 -20.62 -1.40
N SER A 248 24.87 -21.24 -0.45
CA SER A 248 24.90 -20.77 0.94
C SER A 248 25.44 -19.34 1.05
N HIS A 249 26.32 -18.91 0.14
CA HIS A 249 26.83 -17.54 0.08
C HIS A 249 25.75 -16.50 -0.21
N ALA A 250 24.62 -16.87 -0.81
CA ALA A 250 23.49 -15.95 -1.01
C ALA A 250 22.94 -15.39 0.32
N TRP A 251 23.06 -16.16 1.40
CA TRP A 251 22.59 -15.78 2.73
C TRP A 251 23.58 -14.90 3.50
N SER A 252 24.81 -14.75 3.00
CA SER A 252 25.84 -13.95 3.66
C SER A 252 25.45 -12.47 3.69
N LEU A 253 25.23 -11.96 4.89
CA LEU A 253 25.04 -10.54 5.14
C LEU A 253 26.41 -9.86 5.19
N GLY A 254 26.66 -8.95 4.25
CA GLY A 254 27.78 -8.03 4.31
C GLY A 254 27.34 -6.66 4.85
N TRP A 255 28.27 -5.88 5.39
CA TRP A 255 28.07 -4.45 5.71
C TRP A 255 28.11 -3.57 4.44
N ASP A 256 27.45 -4.04 3.40
CA ASP A 256 27.38 -3.41 2.10
C ASP A 256 25.90 -3.29 1.66
N ILE A 257 25.69 -3.16 0.36
CA ILE A 257 24.36 -3.14 -0.25
C ILE A 257 23.52 -4.38 0.10
N ARG A 258 24.13 -5.52 0.50
CA ARG A 258 23.41 -6.74 0.92
C ARG A 258 22.57 -6.53 2.16
N PHE A 259 23.07 -5.72 3.09
CA PHE A 259 22.35 -5.34 4.30
C PHE A 259 21.57 -4.04 4.08
N PHE A 260 22.20 -3.03 3.49
CA PHE A 260 21.60 -1.70 3.35
C PHE A 260 20.31 -1.73 2.53
N ALA A 261 20.28 -2.46 1.41
CA ALA A 261 19.12 -2.48 0.52
C ALA A 261 17.84 -3.05 1.18
N PRO A 262 17.85 -4.27 1.75
CA PRO A 262 16.67 -4.79 2.43
C PRO A 262 16.34 -4.01 3.71
N ALA A 263 17.34 -3.50 4.45
CA ALA A 263 17.09 -2.69 5.63
C ALA A 263 16.40 -1.36 5.30
N TYR A 264 16.95 -0.61 4.34
CA TYR A 264 16.33 0.62 3.84
C TYR A 264 14.92 0.36 3.32
N SER A 265 14.74 -0.69 2.50
CA SER A 265 13.45 -1.04 1.93
C SER A 265 12.43 -1.38 3.02
N GLY A 266 12.78 -2.23 4.00
CA GLY A 266 11.89 -2.60 5.10
C GLY A 266 11.52 -1.42 6.00
N ILE A 267 12.51 -0.61 6.41
CA ILE A 267 12.26 0.52 7.32
C ILE A 267 11.43 1.62 6.64
N VAL A 268 11.84 2.03 5.42
CA VAL A 268 11.21 3.16 4.74
C VAL A 268 9.85 2.77 4.19
N THR A 269 9.74 1.65 3.47
CA THR A 269 8.50 1.30 2.75
C THR A 269 7.47 0.57 3.60
N SER A 270 7.88 -0.12 4.66
CA SER A 270 6.95 -0.83 5.55
C SER A 270 6.79 -0.14 6.90
N GLY A 271 7.83 0.48 7.46
CA GLY A 271 7.73 1.21 8.73
C GLY A 271 7.19 2.62 8.56
N ILE A 272 8.05 3.52 8.05
CA ILE A 272 7.78 4.95 7.94
C ILE A 272 6.60 5.21 7.00
N GLN A 273 6.60 4.54 5.85
CA GLN A 273 5.60 4.81 4.82
C GLN A 273 4.18 4.51 5.29
N TYR A 274 3.92 3.35 5.89
CA TYR A 274 2.58 3.01 6.37
C TYR A 274 2.11 3.95 7.48
N TYR A 275 2.99 4.30 8.42
CA TYR A 275 2.65 5.24 9.49
C TYR A 275 2.28 6.63 8.95
N VAL A 276 3.13 7.19 8.08
CA VAL A 276 2.91 8.54 7.53
C VAL A 276 1.70 8.55 6.58
N GLN A 277 1.52 7.52 5.75
CA GLN A 277 0.34 7.39 4.88
C GLN A 277 -0.94 7.30 5.70
N GLY A 278 -0.97 6.49 6.78
CA GLY A 278 -2.12 6.42 7.68
C GLY A 278 -2.43 7.75 8.35
N LEU A 279 -1.41 8.47 8.83
CA LEU A 279 -1.56 9.78 9.45
C LEU A 279 -2.12 10.82 8.47
N VAL A 280 -1.48 10.97 7.30
CA VAL A 280 -1.91 11.93 6.28
C VAL A 280 -3.32 11.59 5.82
N MET A 281 -3.62 10.32 5.63
CA MET A 281 -4.94 9.92 5.19
C MET A 281 -6.02 10.21 6.21
N LYS A 282 -5.77 9.97 7.50
CA LYS A 282 -6.72 10.33 8.56
C LYS A 282 -7.05 11.84 8.53
N THR A 283 -6.08 12.68 8.16
CA THR A 283 -6.24 14.14 8.13
C THR A 283 -6.78 14.70 6.81
N MET A 284 -6.37 14.16 5.66
CA MET A 284 -6.62 14.72 4.32
C MET A 284 -7.52 13.84 3.45
N GLY A 285 -7.83 12.62 3.91
CA GLY A 285 -8.61 11.63 3.20
C GLY A 285 -7.81 10.75 2.22
N PRO A 286 -8.37 9.60 1.81
CA PRO A 286 -7.73 8.62 0.92
C PRO A 286 -7.44 9.16 -0.50
N VAL A 287 -8.27 10.07 -0.99
CA VAL A 287 -8.09 10.69 -2.31
C VAL A 287 -6.82 11.55 -2.37
N PHE A 288 -6.52 12.29 -1.29
CA PHE A 288 -5.30 13.08 -1.20
C PHE A 288 -4.05 12.20 -1.27
N VAL A 289 -4.05 11.07 -0.55
CA VAL A 289 -2.91 10.15 -0.50
C VAL A 289 -2.60 9.54 -1.85
N THR A 290 -3.63 9.05 -2.53
CA THR A 290 -3.51 8.35 -3.81
C THR A 290 -3.08 9.25 -4.97
N ALA A 291 -3.35 10.56 -4.89
CA ALA A 291 -2.91 11.54 -5.88
C ALA A 291 -1.38 11.67 -6.01
N PHE A 292 -0.61 11.23 -5.00
CA PHE A 292 0.86 11.28 -5.03
C PHE A 292 1.52 10.04 -5.66
N ASN A 293 0.77 8.98 -6.00
CA ASN A 293 1.34 7.78 -6.61
C ASN A 293 1.94 8.03 -8.01
N PRO A 294 1.32 8.80 -8.92
CA PRO A 294 1.93 9.15 -10.20
C PRO A 294 3.23 9.95 -10.04
N LEU A 295 3.31 10.80 -9.00
CA LEU A 295 4.54 11.54 -8.69
C LEU A 295 5.70 10.61 -8.35
N ARG A 296 5.44 9.52 -7.59
CA ARG A 296 6.46 8.49 -7.31
C ARG A 296 7.08 7.94 -8.59
N MET A 297 6.25 7.57 -9.57
CA MET A 297 6.70 7.02 -10.85
C MET A 297 7.60 8.02 -11.61
N ILE A 298 7.23 9.29 -11.62
CA ILE A 298 8.06 10.35 -12.25
C ILE A 298 9.43 10.43 -11.56
N ILE A 299 9.45 10.45 -10.22
CA ILE A 299 10.70 10.50 -9.45
C ILE A 299 11.56 9.25 -9.72
N VAL A 300 10.97 8.04 -9.71
CA VAL A 300 11.70 6.80 -10.01
C VAL A 300 12.32 6.87 -11.39
N THR A 301 11.56 7.31 -12.39
CA THR A 301 12.05 7.39 -13.77
C THR A 301 13.25 8.34 -13.88
N ILE A 302 13.18 9.53 -13.28
CA ILE A 302 14.28 10.51 -13.27
C ILE A 302 15.52 9.94 -12.57
N LEU A 303 15.34 9.33 -11.39
CA LEU A 303 16.45 8.74 -10.63
C LEU A 303 17.06 7.52 -11.34
N SER A 304 16.25 6.71 -12.02
CA SER A 304 16.70 5.56 -12.78
C SER A 304 17.56 5.95 -13.98
N ILE A 305 17.19 6.99 -14.73
CA ILE A 305 18.04 7.52 -15.81
C ILE A 305 19.34 8.08 -15.22
N SER A 306 19.25 8.85 -14.13
CA SER A 306 20.38 9.61 -13.61
C SER A 306 21.41 8.74 -12.87
N ILE A 307 20.94 7.80 -12.04
CA ILE A 307 21.78 7.00 -11.13
C ILE A 307 22.08 5.62 -11.74
N LEU A 308 21.08 4.98 -12.34
CA LEU A 308 21.25 3.64 -12.92
C LEU A 308 21.68 3.67 -14.39
N SER A 309 21.64 4.85 -15.03
CA SER A 309 21.88 5.02 -16.46
C SER A 309 20.93 4.17 -17.31
N GLU A 310 19.67 4.03 -16.88
CA GLU A 310 18.64 3.33 -17.66
C GLU A 310 18.39 4.06 -18.99
N GLN A 311 18.39 3.33 -20.10
CA GLN A 311 18.08 3.87 -21.42
C GLN A 311 16.57 4.07 -21.57
N LEU A 312 16.17 5.32 -21.79
CA LEU A 312 14.76 5.66 -21.89
C LEU A 312 14.28 5.59 -23.33
N HIS A 313 13.33 4.71 -23.59
CA HIS A 313 12.77 4.50 -24.92
C HIS A 313 11.53 5.39 -25.11
N LEU A 314 11.30 5.89 -26.32
CA LEU A 314 10.16 6.77 -26.62
C LEU A 314 8.81 6.16 -26.20
N GLY A 315 8.62 4.86 -26.43
CA GLY A 315 7.41 4.16 -25.99
C GLY A 315 7.22 4.13 -24.48
N SER A 316 8.31 4.20 -23.72
CA SER A 316 8.26 4.36 -22.27
C SER A 316 7.70 5.72 -21.85
N ILE A 317 8.05 6.79 -22.57
CA ILE A 317 7.55 8.15 -22.30
C ILE A 317 6.06 8.23 -22.63
N ILE A 318 5.68 7.76 -23.81
CA ILE A 318 4.29 7.83 -24.26
C ILE A 318 3.40 6.98 -23.35
N GLY A 319 3.81 5.74 -23.05
CA GLY A 319 3.11 4.87 -22.11
C GLY A 319 2.97 5.50 -20.72
N ALA A 320 4.03 6.12 -20.20
CA ALA A 320 4.01 6.85 -18.94
C ALA A 320 2.97 7.99 -18.91
N VAL A 321 2.92 8.81 -19.96
CA VAL A 321 1.93 9.90 -20.08
C VAL A 321 0.52 9.34 -20.08
N VAL A 322 0.27 8.29 -20.85
CA VAL A 322 -1.05 7.62 -20.92
C VAL A 322 -1.46 7.05 -19.56
N VAL A 323 -0.52 6.44 -18.82
CA VAL A 323 -0.73 5.94 -17.44
C VAL A 323 -1.14 7.08 -16.50
N VAL A 324 -0.43 8.21 -16.52
CA VAL A 324 -0.75 9.37 -15.67
C VAL A 324 -2.13 9.92 -15.97
N VAL A 325 -2.50 10.05 -17.25
CA VAL A 325 -3.84 10.51 -17.67
C VAL A 325 -4.91 9.51 -17.23
N GLY A 326 -4.69 8.21 -17.41
CA GLY A 326 -5.61 7.15 -16.99
C GLY A 326 -5.88 7.17 -15.49
N LEU A 327 -4.82 7.25 -14.68
CA LEU A 327 -4.91 7.38 -13.22
C LEU A 327 -5.68 8.63 -12.79
N TYR A 328 -5.46 9.76 -13.46
CA TYR A 328 -6.18 11.00 -13.16
C TYR A 328 -7.68 10.83 -13.39
N LEU A 329 -8.09 10.17 -14.48
CA LEU A 329 -9.51 9.88 -14.74
C LEU A 329 -10.14 8.98 -13.68
N VAL A 330 -9.41 7.94 -13.22
CA VAL A 330 -9.85 7.06 -12.12
C VAL A 330 -9.98 7.85 -10.81
N ALA A 331 -8.96 8.63 -10.47
CA ALA A 331 -8.93 9.45 -9.26
C ALA A 331 -10.06 10.49 -9.26
N TRP A 332 -10.31 11.13 -10.40
CA TRP A 332 -11.42 12.07 -10.58
C TRP A 332 -12.77 11.39 -10.39
N GLY A 333 -12.96 10.20 -10.97
CA GLY A 333 -14.16 9.38 -10.76
C GLY A 333 -14.40 9.09 -9.29
N LYS A 334 -13.37 8.64 -8.55
CA LYS A 334 -13.45 8.38 -7.10
C LYS A 334 -13.68 9.64 -6.26
N ALA A 335 -13.02 10.74 -6.59
CA ALA A 335 -13.21 12.02 -5.89
C ALA A 335 -14.67 12.47 -5.98
N LYS A 336 -15.31 12.26 -7.14
CA LYS A 336 -16.73 12.60 -7.33
C LYS A 336 -17.68 11.65 -6.59
N ASP A 337 -17.28 10.41 -6.33
CA ASP A 337 -18.04 9.49 -5.46
C ASP A 337 -17.93 9.88 -4.00
N TYR A 338 -16.72 10.20 -3.53
CA TYR A 338 -16.47 10.69 -2.17
C TYR A 338 -17.24 11.98 -1.87
N ASN A 339 -17.27 12.92 -2.81
CA ASN A 339 -18.04 14.16 -2.61
C ASN A 339 -19.56 13.90 -2.57
N ARG A 340 -20.06 12.94 -3.36
CA ARG A 340 -21.48 12.55 -3.38
C ARG A 340 -21.88 11.87 -2.07
N SER A 341 -21.07 10.95 -1.55
CA SER A 341 -21.34 10.30 -0.26
C SER A 341 -21.33 11.31 0.89
N LYS A 342 -20.42 12.29 0.86
CA LYS A 342 -20.40 13.41 1.81
C LYS A 342 -21.66 14.28 1.75
N LEU A 343 -22.14 14.59 0.53
CA LEU A 343 -23.38 15.36 0.31
C LEU A 343 -24.63 14.59 0.75
N MET A 344 -24.69 13.28 0.51
CA MET A 344 -25.83 12.44 0.92
C MET A 344 -25.81 12.11 2.43
N GLY A 345 -24.63 12.02 3.04
CA GLY A 345 -24.47 11.80 4.48
C GLY A 345 -24.75 13.03 5.35
N SER A 346 -24.97 14.21 4.76
CA SER A 346 -25.38 15.43 5.49
C SER A 346 -26.88 15.68 5.52
N GLU A 347 -27.71 14.85 4.84
CA GLU A 347 -29.16 15.08 4.72
C GLU A 347 -30.06 14.03 5.38
N ILE A 348 -29.55 12.97 6.03
CA ILE A 348 -30.40 11.95 6.66
C ILE A 348 -29.76 11.40 7.95
N ASP A 349 -30.55 11.34 9.03
CA ASP A 349 -30.32 10.53 10.24
C ASP A 349 -29.98 9.05 9.92
N PRO A 350 -29.36 8.29 10.84
CA PRO A 350 -28.33 7.31 10.52
C PRO A 350 -28.86 6.14 9.67
N PRO A 351 -28.25 5.82 8.52
CA PRO A 351 -28.71 4.68 7.74
C PRO A 351 -28.10 3.39 8.29
N ALA A 352 -28.96 2.37 8.31
CA ALA A 352 -28.60 0.97 8.44
C ALA A 352 -27.41 0.62 7.53
N LYS A 353 -26.51 -0.22 8.04
CA LYS A 353 -25.34 -0.78 7.35
C LYS A 353 -25.73 -1.38 5.99
N GLU A 354 -25.57 -0.62 4.92
CA GLU A 354 -25.61 -1.14 3.56
C GLU A 354 -24.17 -1.36 3.06
N ASN A 355 -23.93 -2.61 2.63
CA ASN A 355 -22.65 -3.19 2.27
C ASN A 355 -22.04 -2.56 1.01
N SER A 356 -21.49 -1.35 1.11
CA SER A 356 -20.53 -0.86 0.12
C SER A 356 -19.16 -1.48 0.42
N LEU A 357 -18.69 -2.25 -0.54
CA LEU A 357 -17.43 -2.94 -0.51
C LEU A 357 -16.39 -1.98 -1.11
N GLU A 358 -16.09 -0.95 -0.33
CA GLU A 358 -14.93 -0.10 -0.57
C GLU A 358 -13.67 -0.96 -0.36
N LEU A 359 -13.00 -1.25 -1.48
CA LEU A 359 -11.63 -1.76 -1.52
C LEU A 359 -10.75 -0.94 -0.56
N PRO A 360 -9.89 -1.55 0.26
CA PRO A 360 -9.10 -0.78 1.18
C PRO A 360 -8.06 -0.04 0.36
N VAL A 361 -8.21 1.26 0.32
CA VAL A 361 -7.04 2.04 0.65
C VAL A 361 -7.34 2.59 2.03
N THR A 362 -6.90 1.81 3.03
CA THR A 362 -6.62 2.26 4.40
C THR A 362 -7.85 2.64 5.26
N ALA A 363 -7.72 2.31 6.56
CA ALA A 363 -8.49 2.71 7.74
C ALA A 363 -10.00 2.96 7.68
N ALA A 364 -10.72 2.12 8.44
CA ALA A 364 -12.11 2.32 8.82
C ALA A 364 -12.32 3.64 9.60
N PRO A 365 -13.47 4.31 9.45
CA PRO A 365 -13.74 5.57 10.14
C PRO A 365 -13.93 5.31 11.64
N ILE A 366 -13.03 5.85 12.46
CA ILE A 366 -13.30 6.07 13.89
C ILE A 366 -14.16 7.34 13.96
N ILE A 367 -15.46 7.16 14.23
CA ILE A 367 -16.36 8.25 14.57
C ILE A 367 -15.92 8.80 15.94
N SER A 368 -15.14 9.87 15.95
CA SER A 368 -14.96 10.70 17.13
C SER A 368 -16.06 11.76 17.14
N ASN A 369 -17.13 11.52 17.91
CA ASN A 369 -18.08 12.56 18.28
C ASN A 369 -17.34 13.61 19.11
N SER A 370 -17.08 14.76 18.50
CA SER A 370 -16.59 15.96 19.16
C SER A 370 -17.60 17.05 18.86
N ASN A 371 -18.56 17.25 19.77
CA ASN A 371 -19.29 18.51 19.86
C ASN A 371 -19.31 19.01 21.31
N ASN A 372 -18.64 20.16 21.43
CA ASN A 372 -18.91 21.32 22.27
C ASN A 372 -18.24 21.49 23.64
N ASP A 373 -17.63 22.68 23.72
CA ASP A 373 -16.87 23.31 24.78
C ASP A 373 -17.71 23.78 26.01
N ALA A 374 -17.00 23.82 27.14
CA ALA A 374 -17.06 24.80 28.24
C ALA A 374 -18.32 24.93 29.14
N LYS A 375 -18.24 24.42 30.39
CA LYS A 375 -18.02 25.19 31.64
C LYS A 375 -18.22 24.33 32.91
N ALA A 376 -17.31 24.53 33.86
CA ALA A 376 -17.29 24.21 35.29
C ALA A 376 -18.53 23.59 35.98
N GLN A 377 -18.30 22.56 36.81
CA GLN A 377 -18.36 22.70 38.29
C GLN A 377 -17.88 21.43 39.01
N ILE A 378 -17.08 21.66 40.04
CA ILE A 378 -16.69 20.72 41.10
C ILE A 378 -17.94 20.42 41.94
N LEU A 379 -18.29 19.15 42.15
CA LEU A 379 -18.95 18.73 43.39
C LEU A 379 -18.61 17.27 43.73
N VAL A 380 -18.20 17.12 44.99
CA VAL A 380 -17.86 15.92 45.75
C VAL A 380 -19.10 15.04 46.01
N ILE A 381 -18.91 13.72 46.18
CA ILE A 381 -19.52 12.76 47.14
C ILE A 381 -19.12 11.35 46.63
N ALA A 382 -18.09 10.69 47.17
CA ALA A 382 -18.07 9.87 48.40
C ALA A 382 -18.94 8.60 48.33
N ASP A 383 -18.25 7.46 48.21
CA ASP A 383 -18.41 6.19 48.94
C ASP A 383 -19.81 5.55 49.06
N HIS A 384 -20.00 4.37 48.44
CA HIS A 384 -20.49 3.22 49.19
C HIS A 384 -20.19 1.86 48.51
N LYS A 385 -19.68 0.98 49.36
CA LYS A 385 -19.22 -0.40 49.20
C LYS A 385 -20.39 -1.40 49.34
N ASN A 386 -20.30 -2.50 48.59
CA ASN A 386 -20.70 -3.91 48.86
C ASN A 386 -22.03 -4.27 49.55
N ASN A 387 -22.80 -5.19 48.92
CA ASN A 387 -23.16 -6.55 49.39
C ASN A 387 -23.98 -7.24 48.27
N ILE A 388 -23.55 -8.32 47.60
CA ILE A 388 -23.63 -9.76 47.94
C ILE A 388 -24.95 -10.17 48.59
N ASP A 389 -25.71 -11.04 47.90
CA ASP A 389 -26.37 -12.23 48.46
C ASP A 389 -26.71 -13.24 47.34
N HIS A 390 -26.39 -14.51 47.63
CA HIS A 390 -26.72 -15.74 46.90
C HIS A 390 -28.00 -16.36 47.50
N GLU A 391 -28.86 -17.02 46.71
CA GLU A 391 -29.31 -18.43 46.89
C GLU A 391 -30.49 -18.85 45.99
N GLU A 392 -30.70 -20.17 45.92
CA GLU A 392 -31.24 -21.07 44.89
C GLU A 392 -32.76 -21.07 44.56
N PRO A 393 -33.18 -21.78 43.47
CA PRO A 393 -34.56 -21.92 43.03
C PRO A 393 -35.25 -23.22 43.52
N SER A 394 -36.55 -23.16 43.86
CA SER A 394 -37.37 -24.33 44.22
C SER A 394 -38.62 -24.51 43.34
N ILE A 395 -38.80 -25.75 42.90
CA ILE A 395 -39.78 -26.39 41.98
C ILE A 395 -41.25 -26.33 42.49
N PRO A 396 -42.29 -26.45 41.63
CA PRO A 396 -43.66 -25.96 41.87
C PRO A 396 -44.63 -26.99 42.48
N LYS A 397 -45.78 -26.51 42.98
CA LYS A 397 -46.92 -27.31 43.47
C LYS A 397 -48.26 -26.91 42.80
N PRO A 398 -49.27 -27.80 42.82
CA PRO A 398 -50.29 -27.93 41.78
C PRO A 398 -51.62 -27.24 42.10
N ASN A 399 -52.37 -26.96 41.03
CA ASN A 399 -53.74 -26.42 41.05
C ASN A 399 -54.78 -27.54 41.26
N MET A 400 -55.71 -27.33 42.19
CA MET A 400 -57.05 -27.93 42.14
C MET A 400 -58.05 -27.07 42.94
N GLY A 401 -59.18 -26.72 42.30
CA GLY A 401 -60.46 -26.49 42.97
C GLY A 401 -61.03 -25.06 42.94
N LEU A 402 -61.75 -24.70 41.88
CA LEU A 402 -63.22 -24.63 41.83
C LEU A 402 -63.72 -24.32 40.41
#